data_AF-A0A3L7QR30-F1
#
_entry.id   AF-A0A3L7QR30-F1
#
_cell.length_a   1.000
_cell.length_b   1.000
_cell.length_c   1.000
_cell.angle_alpha   90.00
_cell.angle_beta   90.00
_cell.angle_gamma   90.00
#
_symmetry.space_group_name_H-M   'P 1'
#
loop_
_entity.id
_entity.type
_entity.pdbx_description
1 polymer ?
#
loop_
_entity_poly.entity_id
_entity_poly.type
_entity_poly.pdbx_seq_one_letter_code
_entity_poly.pdbx_strand_id
1 'polypeptide(L)'
;MRRCNVPVVAVGLLVAIVAGSSSKSAYSRPAYDKEFKALYVKPEGTPAEKALATEVGTAKCNVCHVGKEKKERNAYGKTIGEILGEKNIKDVEKIKASLEKAAGMPSDPADAASVKFGDLIKEGKLPGGPVQ
;
A
#
# COMPACT_ATOMS: atom_id res chain seq x y z
N MET A 1 -31.59 -54.54 43.91
CA MET A 1 -31.91 -53.21 44.47
C MET A 1 -30.80 -52.80 45.43
N ARG A 2 -30.47 -51.50 45.52
CA ARG A 2 -29.35 -50.82 46.26
C ARG A 2 -28.17 -50.50 45.33
N ARG A 3 -28.21 -49.35 44.64
CA ARG A 3 -27.75 -48.00 45.06
C ARG A 3 -26.22 -47.90 45.13
N CYS A 4 -25.58 -47.47 44.05
CA CYS A 4 -24.27 -46.83 44.10
C CYS A 4 -24.46 -45.32 44.00
N ASN A 5 -24.05 -44.62 45.05
CA ASN A 5 -24.03 -43.17 45.15
C ASN A 5 -22.98 -42.60 44.21
N VAL A 6 -23.37 -41.62 43.40
CA VAL A 6 -22.46 -40.78 42.61
C VAL A 6 -22.00 -39.63 43.53
N PRO A 7 -20.71 -39.49 43.86
CA PRO A 7 -20.21 -38.25 44.40
C PRO A 7 -19.98 -37.26 43.24
N VAL A 8 -20.76 -36.19 43.28
CA VAL A 8 -20.48 -34.93 42.59
C VAL A 8 -19.09 -34.44 43.03
N VAL A 9 -18.17 -34.29 42.10
CA VAL A 9 -17.00 -33.41 42.26
C VAL A 9 -16.92 -32.53 41.02
N ALA A 10 -17.48 -31.33 41.15
CA ALA A 10 -17.27 -30.22 40.25
C ALA A 10 -15.86 -29.66 40.49
N VAL A 11 -15.00 -29.68 39.48
CA VAL A 11 -13.82 -28.81 39.40
C VAL A 11 -13.73 -28.32 37.96
N GLY A 12 -14.07 -27.04 37.79
CA GLY A 12 -13.93 -26.34 36.53
C GLY A 12 -12.46 -26.11 36.18
N LEU A 13 -12.14 -26.27 34.91
CA LEU A 13 -10.93 -25.71 34.33
C LEU A 13 -11.33 -24.91 33.09
N LEU A 14 -11.54 -23.62 33.31
CA LEU A 14 -11.61 -22.58 32.29
C LEU A 14 -10.27 -22.56 31.53
N VAL A 15 -10.24 -23.13 30.33
CA VAL A 15 -9.14 -22.91 29.39
C VAL A 15 -9.36 -21.53 28.78
N ALA A 16 -8.73 -20.52 29.39
CA ALA A 16 -8.68 -19.17 28.86
C ALA A 16 -7.94 -19.18 27.51
N ILE A 17 -8.68 -18.99 26.42
CA ILE A 17 -8.15 -18.74 25.08
C ILE A 17 -7.45 -17.38 25.12
N VAL A 18 -6.16 -17.36 25.38
CA VAL A 18 -5.33 -16.18 25.11
C VAL A 18 -4.92 -16.23 23.65
N ALA A 19 -5.84 -15.87 22.76
CA ALA A 19 -5.52 -15.50 21.40
C ALA A 19 -4.78 -14.15 21.46
N GLY A 20 -3.46 -14.22 21.67
CA GLY A 20 -2.55 -13.10 21.52
C GLY A 20 -2.51 -12.65 20.06
N SER A 21 -3.53 -11.90 19.65
CA SER A 21 -3.59 -11.20 18.38
C SER A 21 -2.51 -10.13 18.39
N SER A 22 -1.29 -10.52 18.01
CA SER A 22 -0.24 -9.59 17.61
C SER A 22 -0.66 -8.98 16.27
N SER A 23 -1.69 -8.13 16.29
CA SER A 23 -2.03 -7.25 15.19
C SER A 23 -0.85 -6.27 15.06
N LYS A 24 0.12 -6.63 14.21
CA LYS A 24 1.07 -5.64 13.70
C LYS A 24 0.22 -4.57 13.06
N SER A 25 0.01 -3.46 13.76
CA SER A 25 -0.73 -2.31 13.24
C SER A 25 -0.15 -1.99 11.87
N ALA A 26 -0.94 -2.22 10.81
CA ALA A 26 -0.62 -1.79 9.47
C ALA A 26 -0.78 -0.26 9.45
N TYR A 27 0.15 0.41 10.13
CA TYR A 27 0.19 1.85 10.31
C TYR A 27 0.06 2.47 8.93
N SER A 28 -0.90 3.39 8.77
CA SER A 28 -0.97 4.21 7.58
C SER A 28 0.43 4.79 7.36
N ARG A 29 0.96 4.71 6.13
CA ARG A 29 2.28 5.26 5.79
C ARG A 29 2.07 6.56 5.01
N PRO A 30 1.51 7.61 5.66
CA PRO A 30 1.07 8.81 4.96
C PRO A 30 2.22 9.56 4.28
N ALA A 31 3.47 9.33 4.70
CA ALA A 31 4.64 9.94 4.08
C ALA A 31 4.70 9.65 2.56
N TYR A 32 4.39 8.45 2.10
CA TYR A 32 4.44 8.12 0.67
C TYR A 32 3.41 8.89 -0.15
N ASP A 33 2.16 8.91 0.33
CA ASP A 33 1.07 9.67 -0.31
C ASP A 33 1.35 11.17 -0.29
N LYS A 34 1.86 11.68 0.84
CA LYS A 34 2.24 13.09 1.00
C LYS A 34 3.34 13.49 0.02
N GLU A 35 4.43 12.73 -0.05
CA GLU A 35 5.54 13.06 -0.94
C GLU A 35 5.15 12.87 -2.41
N PHE A 36 4.35 11.87 -2.76
CA PHE A 36 3.82 11.73 -4.12
C PHE A 36 2.98 12.94 -4.52
N LYS A 37 2.07 13.38 -3.65
CA LYS A 37 1.25 14.58 -3.88
C LYS A 37 2.09 15.84 -3.99
N ALA A 38 3.09 16.00 -3.12
CA ALA A 38 4.00 17.14 -3.15
C ALA A 38 4.82 17.20 -4.44
N LEU A 39 5.23 16.05 -4.99
CA LEU A 39 5.98 15.99 -6.24
C LEU A 39 5.11 16.25 -7.47
N TYR A 40 3.90 15.69 -7.52
CA TYR A 40 3.18 15.54 -8.78
C TYR A 40 1.79 16.16 -8.82
N VAL A 41 1.12 16.36 -7.68
CA VAL A 41 -0.28 16.82 -7.66
C VAL A 41 -0.34 18.34 -7.58
N LYS A 42 -0.71 18.97 -8.71
CA LYS A 42 -0.91 20.42 -8.81
C LYS A 42 -2.36 20.72 -9.24
N PRO A 43 -3.29 20.90 -8.28
CA PRO A 43 -4.72 21.03 -8.58
C PRO A 43 -5.10 22.30 -9.35
N GLU A 44 -4.22 23.30 -9.39
CA GLU A 44 -4.44 24.54 -10.14
C GLU A 44 -3.57 24.63 -11.42
N GLY A 45 -2.89 23.54 -11.79
CA GLY A 45 -1.97 23.49 -12.92
C GLY A 45 -2.64 23.36 -14.29
N THR A 46 -1.89 22.79 -15.23
CA THR A 46 -2.34 22.42 -16.58
C THR A 46 -3.51 21.43 -16.54
N PRO A 47 -4.26 21.25 -17.65
CA PRO A 47 -5.35 20.27 -17.70
C PRO A 47 -4.91 18.85 -17.30
N ALA A 48 -3.70 18.44 -17.70
CA ALA A 48 -3.15 17.13 -17.33
C ALA A 48 -2.85 17.05 -15.82
N GLU A 49 -2.27 18.08 -15.22
CA GLU A 49 -2.01 18.11 -13.77
C GLU A 49 -3.30 18.10 -12.94
N LYS A 50 -4.36 18.75 -13.44
CA LYS A 50 -5.71 18.71 -12.84
C LYS A 50 -6.35 17.33 -12.96
N ALA A 51 -6.20 16.68 -14.11
CA ALA A 51 -6.63 15.31 -14.31
C ALA A 51 -5.91 14.37 -13.34
N LEU A 52 -4.59 14.48 -13.22
CA LEU A 52 -3.82 13.71 -12.24
C LEU A 52 -4.31 13.96 -10.81
N ALA A 53 -4.56 15.21 -10.42
CA ALA A 53 -5.05 15.54 -9.09
C ALA A 53 -6.39 14.84 -8.78
N THR A 54 -7.27 14.76 -9.78
CA THR A 54 -8.57 14.07 -9.69
C THR A 54 -8.39 12.56 -9.57
N GLU A 55 -7.56 11.96 -10.43
CA GLU A 55 -7.26 10.53 -10.41
C GLU A 55 -6.61 10.11 -9.09
N VAL A 56 -5.63 10.87 -8.60
CA VAL A 56 -4.95 10.61 -7.32
C VAL A 56 -5.90 10.79 -6.13
N GLY A 57 -6.77 11.79 -6.17
CA GLY A 57 -7.81 11.99 -5.15
C GLY A 57 -8.77 10.81 -5.04
N THR A 58 -9.08 10.19 -6.18
CA THR A 58 -9.94 9.00 -6.27
C THR A 58 -9.19 7.73 -5.85
N ALA A 59 -7.97 7.54 -6.37
CA ALA A 59 -7.16 6.35 -6.15
C ALA A 59 -6.62 6.23 -4.72
N LYS A 60 -6.20 7.32 -4.08
CA LYS A 60 -5.63 7.34 -2.72
C LYS A 60 -4.50 6.32 -2.56
N CYS A 61 -4.68 5.29 -1.74
CA CYS A 61 -3.71 4.21 -1.55
C CYS A 61 -3.45 3.41 -2.84
N ASN A 62 -4.43 3.38 -3.75
CA ASN A 62 -4.39 2.57 -4.96
C ASN A 62 -3.53 3.19 -6.06
N VAL A 63 -2.91 4.35 -5.82
CA VAL A 63 -1.81 4.86 -6.65
C VAL A 63 -0.65 3.85 -6.68
N CYS A 64 -0.41 3.13 -5.57
CA CYS A 64 0.66 2.13 -5.46
C CYS A 64 0.16 0.72 -5.08
N HIS A 65 -1.02 0.63 -4.46
CA HIS A 65 -1.62 -0.64 -4.03
C HIS A 65 -2.70 -1.12 -4.99
N VAL A 66 -2.97 -2.42 -4.99
CA VAL A 66 -4.07 -3.04 -5.75
C VAL A 66 -4.79 -4.04 -4.88
N GLY A 67 -5.98 -4.46 -5.27
CA GLY A 67 -6.66 -5.57 -4.61
C GLY A 67 -7.08 -5.25 -3.18
N LYS A 68 -7.13 -6.28 -2.33
CA LYS A 68 -7.73 -6.18 -1.00
C LYS A 68 -6.68 -6.01 0.10
N GLU A 69 -5.44 -6.44 -0.14
CA GLU A 69 -4.37 -6.38 0.84
C GLU A 69 -3.34 -5.31 0.52
N LYS A 70 -2.92 -4.52 1.52
CA LYS A 70 -1.84 -3.51 1.39
C LYS A 70 -0.47 -4.09 0.97
N LYS A 71 -0.31 -5.41 0.93
CA LYS A 71 0.91 -6.05 0.44
C LYS A 71 0.90 -6.20 -1.08
N GLU A 72 -0.29 -6.25 -1.66
CA GLU A 72 -0.51 -6.24 -3.10
C GLU A 72 -0.19 -4.83 -3.61
N ARG A 73 0.63 -4.78 -4.65
CA ARG A 73 1.15 -3.55 -5.25
C ARG A 73 1.03 -3.64 -6.76
N ASN A 74 0.65 -2.54 -7.39
CA ASN A 74 0.75 -2.40 -8.84
C ASN A 74 2.22 -2.35 -9.27
N ALA A 75 2.47 -2.29 -10.59
CA ALA A 75 3.82 -2.18 -11.14
C ALA A 75 4.61 -1.04 -10.49
N TYR A 76 4.03 0.16 -10.39
CA TYR A 76 4.67 1.32 -9.78
C TYR A 76 5.06 1.10 -8.30
N GLY A 77 4.14 0.56 -7.50
CA GLY A 77 4.40 0.24 -6.10
C GLY A 77 5.46 -0.84 -5.91
N LYS A 78 5.55 -1.82 -6.82
CA LYS A 78 6.61 -2.83 -6.83
C LYS A 78 7.96 -2.19 -7.13
N THR A 79 8.05 -1.36 -8.17
CA THR A 79 9.26 -0.62 -8.55
C THR A 79 9.80 0.23 -7.40
N ILE A 80 8.94 0.96 -6.69
CA ILE A 80 9.35 1.72 -5.49
C ILE A 80 9.91 0.80 -4.41
N GLY A 81 9.26 -0.36 -4.18
CA GLY A 81 9.71 -1.35 -3.21
C GLY A 81 11.08 -1.94 -3.55
N GLU A 82 11.33 -2.20 -4.83
CA GLU A 82 12.61 -2.70 -5.34
C GLU A 82 13.72 -1.64 -5.21
N ILE A 83 13.44 -0.38 -5.56
CA ILE A 83 14.40 0.74 -5.42
C ILE A 83 14.79 0.95 -3.96
N LEU A 84 13.82 0.85 -3.04
CA LEU A 84 14.10 1.02 -1.62
C LEU A 84 14.85 -0.17 -1.00
N GLY A 85 14.65 -1.39 -1.53
CA GLY A 85 15.29 -2.62 -1.04
C GLY A 85 14.89 -3.06 0.38
N GLU A 86 14.24 -2.19 1.14
CA GLU A 86 13.92 -2.38 2.55
C GLU A 86 12.45 -2.05 2.83
N LYS A 87 11.88 -2.74 3.83
CA LYS A 87 10.51 -2.51 4.28
C LYS A 87 10.49 -1.41 5.35
N ASN A 88 9.37 -0.69 5.43
CA ASN A 88 9.10 0.29 6.50
C ASN A 88 10.04 1.52 6.53
N ILE A 89 10.63 1.91 5.39
CA ILE A 89 11.31 3.21 5.26
C ILE A 89 10.37 4.35 5.66
N LYS A 90 10.87 5.24 6.53
CA LYS A 90 10.21 6.48 7.00
C LYS A 90 10.99 7.74 6.63
N ASP A 91 12.21 7.56 6.14
CA ASP A 91 13.08 8.63 5.69
C ASP A 91 12.46 9.29 4.44
N VAL A 92 12.12 10.57 4.58
CA VAL A 92 11.40 11.35 3.57
C VAL A 92 12.27 11.54 2.32
N GLU A 93 13.58 11.75 2.46
CA GLU A 93 14.47 11.92 1.33
C GLU A 93 14.61 10.62 0.53
N LYS A 94 14.74 9.48 1.23
CA LYS A 94 14.74 8.17 0.56
C LYS A 94 13.43 7.90 -0.16
N ILE A 95 12.29 8.26 0.45
CA ILE A 95 10.97 8.11 -0.18
C ILE A 95 10.90 8.98 -1.44
N LYS A 96 11.20 10.27 -1.33
CA LYS A 96 11.18 11.19 -2.48
C LYS A 96 12.09 10.71 -3.61
N ALA A 97 13.33 10.36 -3.29
CA ALA A 97 14.27 9.82 -4.26
C ALA A 97 13.77 8.52 -4.91
N SER A 98 13.08 7.65 -4.17
CA SER A 98 12.49 6.43 -4.74
C SER A 98 11.34 6.73 -5.70
N LEU A 99 10.50 7.74 -5.40
CA LEU A 99 9.40 8.17 -6.27
C LEU A 99 9.92 8.79 -7.57
N GLU A 100 10.97 9.62 -7.49
CA GLU A 100 11.62 10.24 -8.65
C GLU A 100 12.34 9.19 -9.51
N LYS A 101 13.07 8.26 -8.89
CA LYS A 101 13.71 7.13 -9.60
C LYS A 101 12.68 6.24 -10.28
N ALA A 102 11.60 5.90 -9.59
CA ALA A 102 10.52 5.11 -10.16
C ALA A 102 9.88 5.82 -11.36
N ALA A 103 9.70 7.14 -11.31
CA ALA A 103 9.19 7.91 -12.46
C ALA A 103 10.06 7.76 -13.73
N GLY A 104 11.36 7.46 -13.59
CA GLY A 104 12.26 7.20 -14.70
C GLY A 104 12.20 5.78 -15.28
N MET A 105 11.51 4.84 -14.63
CA MET A 105 11.46 3.44 -15.03
C MET A 105 10.29 3.14 -15.99
N PRO A 106 10.40 2.07 -16.81
CA PRO A 106 9.32 1.61 -17.69
C PRO A 106 8.06 1.27 -16.88
N SER A 107 6.88 1.58 -17.40
CA SER A 107 5.61 1.34 -16.70
C SER A 107 5.17 -0.12 -16.71
N ASP A 108 5.63 -0.89 -17.70
CA ASP A 108 5.46 -2.33 -17.79
C ASP A 108 6.79 -3.03 -17.46
N PRO A 109 6.85 -3.87 -16.40
CA PRO A 109 8.06 -4.63 -16.08
C PRO A 109 8.44 -5.68 -17.13
N ALA A 110 7.51 -6.08 -18.01
CA ALA A 110 7.76 -7.02 -19.09
C ALA A 110 8.24 -6.34 -20.38
N ASP A 111 8.10 -5.02 -20.50
CA ASP A 111 8.48 -4.25 -21.70
C ASP A 111 9.31 -3.02 -21.34
N ALA A 112 10.62 -3.12 -21.56
CA ALA A 112 11.55 -2.02 -21.32
C ALA A 112 11.34 -0.81 -22.26
N ALA A 113 10.65 -0.98 -23.39
CA ALA A 113 10.29 0.10 -24.31
C ALA A 113 8.95 0.76 -23.96
N SER A 114 8.24 0.25 -22.95
CA SER A 114 7.00 0.87 -22.48
C SER A 114 7.23 2.31 -22.00
N VAL A 115 6.16 3.11 -22.05
CA VAL A 115 6.18 4.49 -21.55
C VAL A 115 6.65 4.50 -20.10
N LYS A 116 7.37 5.53 -19.68
CA LYS A 116 7.83 5.63 -18.30
C LYS A 116 6.68 5.99 -17.38
N PHE A 117 6.79 5.58 -16.12
CA PHE A 117 5.83 5.99 -15.09
C PHE A 117 5.68 7.52 -15.01
N GLY A 118 6.78 8.26 -15.13
CA GLY A 118 6.78 9.72 -15.11
C GLY A 118 6.08 10.36 -16.30
N ASP A 119 6.05 9.69 -17.45
CA ASP A 119 5.35 10.21 -18.64
C ASP A 119 3.84 10.02 -18.51
N LEU A 120 3.39 8.89 -17.94
CA LEU A 120 1.99 8.69 -17.55
C LEU A 120 1.51 9.77 -16.57
N ILE A 121 2.34 10.08 -15.55
CA ILE A 121 2.04 11.14 -14.57
C ILE A 121 1.88 12.50 -15.26
N LYS A 122 2.78 12.85 -16.19
CA LYS A 122 2.69 14.11 -16.97
C LYS A 122 1.47 14.15 -17.88
N GLU A 123 1.00 13.01 -18.37
CA GLU A 123 -0.22 12.88 -19.16
C GLU A 123 -1.51 12.96 -18.32
N GLY A 124 -1.40 13.09 -16.99
CA GLY A 124 -2.55 13.15 -16.11
C GLY A 124 -3.07 11.79 -15.65
N LYS A 125 -2.31 10.72 -15.88
CA LYS A 125 -2.70 9.33 -15.59
C LYS A 125 -2.00 8.80 -14.33
N LEU A 126 -2.61 7.80 -13.71
CA LEU A 126 -1.97 7.07 -12.61
C LEU A 126 -0.78 6.25 -13.12
N PRO A 127 0.36 6.27 -12.43
CA PRO A 127 1.55 5.53 -12.87
C PRO A 127 1.33 4.01 -12.83
N GLY A 128 0.54 3.51 -11.89
CA GLY A 128 0.21 2.09 -11.79
C GLY A 128 -0.86 1.60 -12.77
N GLY A 129 -1.32 2.45 -13.69
CA GLY A 129 -2.50 2.20 -14.51
C GLY A 129 -3.82 2.45 -13.75
N PRO A 130 -4.96 2.10 -14.35
CA PRO A 130 -6.28 2.23 -13.70
C PRO A 130 -6.32 1.54 -12.33
N VAL A 131 -7.12 2.07 -11.42
CA VAL A 131 -7.34 1.45 -10.10
C VAL A 131 -7.97 0.07 -10.29
N GLN A 132 -7.36 -0.95 -9.67
CA GLN A 132 -7.74 -2.36 -9.74
C GLN A 132 -8.32 -2.84 -8.42
#